data_AF-A0A1Z8SXY7-F1
#
_entry.id   AF-A0A1Z8SXY7-F1
#
_cell.length_a   1.000
_cell.length_b   1.000
_cell.length_c   1.000
_cell.angle_alpha   90.00
_cell.angle_beta   90.00
_cell.angle_gamma   90.00
#
_symmetry.space_group_name_H-M   'P 1'
#
loop_
_entity.id
_entity.type
_entity.pdbx_description
1 polymer ?
#
loop_
_entity_poly.entity_id
_entity_poly.type
_entity_poly.pdbx_seq_one_letter_code
_entity_poly.pdbx_strand_id
1 'polypeptide(L)'
;MFKTVLQKFLGTHIEVSVPHTKGLPMTDENKFGEEAESVQWIGVDLDGTLAEAEAWQGFHHIGKPVPMMLKRLKIWLDMGYRVKIVTARAQNPELAVPPIREWLKKHGLPELEITNSKDMDMIELWDDRCVQVIPNTGRPIGPNPEPYRRT
;
A
#
# COMPACT_ATOMS: atom_id res chain seq x y z
N MET A 1 -18.66 46.70 -13.90
CA MET A 1 -18.84 46.24 -12.51
C MET A 1 -18.60 44.72 -12.48
N PHE A 2 -17.35 44.31 -12.68
CA PHE A 2 -16.49 43.66 -11.68
C PHE A 2 -17.03 42.31 -11.13
N LYS A 3 -16.57 41.24 -11.80
CA LYS A 3 -15.91 40.02 -11.26
C LYS A 3 -16.59 39.19 -10.14
N THR A 4 -16.72 37.89 -10.47
CA THR A 4 -16.52 36.69 -9.62
C THR A 4 -17.40 36.48 -8.40
N VAL A 5 -18.30 35.50 -8.49
CA VAL A 5 -18.50 34.51 -7.41
C VAL A 5 -18.53 33.14 -8.06
N LEU A 6 -17.32 32.70 -8.38
CA LEU A 6 -16.85 31.32 -8.35
C LEU A 6 -17.75 30.45 -7.46
N GLN A 7 -18.46 29.49 -8.07
CA GLN A 7 -19.14 28.40 -7.39
C GLN A 7 -18.15 27.72 -6.45
N LYS A 8 -18.28 28.07 -5.18
CA LYS A 8 -17.48 27.60 -4.08
C LYS A 8 -18.30 26.49 -3.40
N PHE A 9 -17.63 25.38 -3.13
CA PHE A 9 -18.01 24.32 -2.20
C PHE A 9 -19.09 23.33 -2.65
N LEU A 10 -18.64 22.17 -3.15
CA LEU A 10 -19.10 20.85 -2.71
C LEU A 10 -18.09 19.77 -3.15
N GLY A 11 -16.81 20.01 -2.85
CA GLY A 11 -15.87 18.92 -2.64
C GLY A 11 -15.98 18.56 -1.17
N THR A 12 -16.64 17.45 -0.85
CA THR A 12 -16.61 16.88 0.50
C THR A 12 -15.19 16.43 0.79
N HIS A 13 -14.36 17.34 1.30
CA HIS A 13 -13.16 16.94 2.00
C HIS A 13 -13.61 16.08 3.17
N ILE A 14 -13.42 14.77 3.04
CA ILE A 14 -13.49 13.88 4.17
C ILE A 14 -12.32 14.29 5.05
N GLU A 15 -12.59 14.94 6.18
CA GLU A 15 -11.61 15.03 7.25
C GLU A 15 -11.32 13.61 7.72
N VAL A 16 -10.30 13.00 7.15
CA VAL A 16 -9.77 11.73 7.65
C VAL A 16 -8.72 12.08 8.70
N SER A 17 -9.04 11.85 9.97
CA SER A 17 -8.12 11.97 11.10
C SER A 17 -7.09 10.82 11.15
N VAL A 18 -6.53 10.41 10.00
CA VAL A 18 -5.27 9.67 10.02
C VAL A 18 -4.19 10.73 10.22
N PRO A 19 -3.27 10.60 11.21
CA PRO A 19 -2.21 11.57 11.40
C PRO A 19 -1.45 11.73 10.08
N HIS A 20 -1.71 12.83 9.37
CA HIS A 20 -0.93 13.17 8.20
C HIS A 20 0.49 13.43 8.70
N THR A 21 1.45 12.84 7.99
CA THR A 21 2.86 13.24 7.90
C THR A 21 3.79 13.11 9.11
N LYS A 22 3.35 12.74 10.33
CA LYS A 22 4.31 12.27 11.35
C LYS A 22 4.56 10.77 11.23
N GLY A 23 5.43 10.39 10.30
CA GLY A 23 6.02 9.04 10.26
C GLY A 23 5.98 8.31 8.91
N LEU A 24 5.50 8.93 7.82
CA LEU A 24 5.76 8.40 6.48
C LEU A 24 7.19 8.79 6.06
N PRO A 25 7.98 7.87 5.48
CA PRO A 25 9.37 8.12 5.10
C PRO A 25 9.53 9.12 3.94
N MET A 26 8.47 9.40 3.17
CA MET A 26 8.38 10.65 2.41
C MET A 26 8.05 11.78 3.38
N THR A 27 9.06 12.23 4.11
CA THR A 27 8.99 13.50 4.82
C THR A 27 8.83 14.62 3.80
N ASP A 28 8.13 15.71 4.15
CA ASP A 28 8.09 16.96 3.36
C ASP A 28 9.48 17.63 3.19
N GLU A 29 10.54 16.95 3.63
CA GLU A 29 11.94 17.34 3.50
C GLU A 29 12.58 16.52 2.38
N ASN A 30 12.81 17.16 1.23
CA ASN A 30 13.60 16.61 0.14
C ASN A 30 15.05 16.43 0.60
N LYS A 31 15.42 15.21 0.95
CA LYS A 31 16.71 14.86 1.54
C LYS A 31 17.67 14.26 0.53
N PHE A 32 17.15 13.58 -0.50
CA PHE A 32 17.95 12.83 -1.46
C PHE A 32 17.89 13.38 -2.90
N GLY A 33 17.14 14.45 -3.13
CA GLY A 33 16.93 15.09 -4.44
C GLY A 33 15.59 14.69 -5.06
N GLU A 34 14.96 15.63 -5.79
CA GLU A 34 13.61 15.42 -6.37
C GLU A 34 13.56 14.20 -7.31
N GLU A 35 14.60 13.98 -8.11
CA GLU A 35 14.67 12.83 -9.02
C GLU A 35 14.70 11.50 -8.26
N ALA A 36 15.52 11.40 -7.22
CA ALA A 36 15.68 10.18 -6.43
C ALA A 36 14.41 9.86 -5.61
N GLU A 37 13.72 10.88 -5.13
CA GLU A 37 12.47 10.69 -4.37
C GLU A 37 11.28 10.39 -5.28
N SER A 38 11.31 10.85 -6.54
CA SER A 38 10.21 10.61 -7.50
C SER A 38 9.99 9.14 -7.87
N VAL A 39 11.01 8.29 -7.70
CA VAL A 39 10.93 6.85 -8.02
C VAL A 39 10.54 5.99 -6.83
N GLN A 40 10.56 6.55 -5.61
CA GLN A 40 10.26 5.84 -4.38
C GLN A 40 8.84 5.32 -4.34
N TRP A 41 8.63 4.20 -3.65
CA TRP A 41 7.33 3.55 -3.59
C TRP A 41 7.05 2.82 -2.27
N ILE A 42 5.75 2.68 -1.99
CA ILE A 42 5.21 1.94 -0.85
C ILE A 42 4.82 0.54 -1.31
N GLY A 43 5.35 -0.49 -0.66
CA GLY A 43 4.97 -1.87 -0.87
C GLY A 43 3.78 -2.27 0.00
N VAL A 44 2.77 -2.89 -0.59
CA VAL A 44 1.60 -3.41 0.14
C VAL A 44 1.40 -4.88 -0.21
N ASP A 45 1.44 -5.74 0.81
CA ASP A 45 1.09 -7.15 0.64
C ASP A 45 -0.38 -7.36 0.30
N LEU A 46 -0.67 -8.51 -0.32
CA LEU A 46 -2.01 -8.92 -0.69
C LEU A 46 -2.68 -9.74 0.43
N ASP A 47 -2.21 -10.95 0.71
CA ASP A 47 -2.96 -11.96 1.47
C ASP A 47 -2.75 -11.89 2.98
N GLY A 48 -3.71 -11.29 3.68
CA GLY A 48 -3.60 -10.94 5.10
C GLY A 48 -3.45 -9.44 5.32
N THR A 49 -3.17 -8.70 4.24
CA THR A 49 -2.87 -7.26 4.29
C THR A 49 -3.92 -6.44 3.55
N LEU A 50 -3.93 -6.47 2.21
CA LEU A 50 -4.93 -5.76 1.40
C LEU A 50 -6.22 -6.58 1.22
N ALA A 51 -6.10 -7.90 1.21
CA ALA A 51 -7.20 -8.86 1.17
C ALA A 51 -7.16 -9.75 2.42
N GLU A 52 -8.34 -10.15 2.90
CA GLU A 52 -8.48 -11.09 4.01
C GLU A 52 -7.79 -12.41 3.65
N ALA A 53 -7.03 -12.96 4.58
CA ALA A 53 -6.39 -14.23 4.38
C ALA A 53 -7.39 -15.39 4.56
N GLU A 54 -7.42 -16.29 3.59
CA GLU A 54 -8.24 -17.50 3.59
C GLU A 54 -7.36 -18.72 3.27
N ALA A 55 -7.92 -19.92 3.40
CA ALA A 55 -7.24 -21.13 2.95
C ALA A 55 -6.93 -21.04 1.45
N TRP A 56 -5.75 -21.52 1.06
CA TRP A 56 -5.31 -21.48 -0.34
C TRP A 56 -6.27 -22.29 -1.24
N GLN A 57 -6.81 -21.62 -2.25
CA GLN A 57 -7.77 -22.19 -3.20
C GLN A 57 -7.31 -22.01 -4.66
N GLY A 58 -6.06 -21.60 -4.88
CA GLY A 58 -5.51 -21.28 -6.19
C GLY A 58 -5.44 -19.78 -6.49
N PHE A 59 -4.79 -19.42 -7.60
CA PHE A 59 -4.47 -18.03 -7.95
C PHE A 59 -5.69 -17.13 -8.18
N HIS A 60 -6.80 -17.69 -8.65
CA HIS A 60 -8.04 -16.95 -8.91
C HIS A 60 -8.82 -16.61 -7.65
N HIS A 61 -8.51 -17.24 -6.52
CA HIS A 61 -9.18 -16.96 -5.26
C HIS A 61 -8.38 -15.94 -4.44
N ILE A 62 -8.92 -14.73 -4.30
CA ILE A 62 -8.38 -13.66 -3.46
C ILE A 62 -9.50 -13.24 -2.52
N GLY A 63 -9.19 -13.12 -1.22
CA GLY A 63 -10.16 -12.81 -0.17
C GLY A 63 -10.85 -11.45 -0.34
N LYS A 64 -11.77 -11.16 0.58
CA LYS A 64 -12.45 -9.85 0.63
C LYS A 64 -11.44 -8.73 0.94
N PRO A 65 -11.69 -7.50 0.49
CA PRO A 65 -10.78 -6.40 0.81
C PRO A 65 -10.78 -6.12 2.31
N VAL A 66 -9.60 -5.90 2.90
CA VAL A 66 -9.46 -5.37 4.26
C VAL A 66 -9.83 -3.89 4.23
N PRO A 67 -10.96 -3.44 4.80
CA PRO A 67 -11.51 -2.11 4.51
C PRO A 67 -10.56 -0.96 4.88
N MET A 68 -9.87 -1.09 6.02
CA MET A 68 -8.93 -0.08 6.49
C MET A 68 -7.69 0.03 5.59
N MET A 69 -7.18 -1.11 5.10
CA MET A 69 -6.01 -1.11 4.22
C MET A 69 -6.36 -0.61 2.83
N LEU A 70 -7.52 -1.01 2.29
CA LEU A 70 -8.01 -0.49 1.01
C LEU A 70 -8.23 1.04 1.06
N LYS A 71 -8.82 1.56 2.15
CA LYS A 71 -8.98 3.00 2.35
C LYS A 71 -7.62 3.72 2.41
N ARG A 72 -6.66 3.16 3.16
CA ARG A 72 -5.30 3.72 3.27
C ARG A 72 -4.60 3.78 1.91
N LEU A 73 -4.65 2.69 1.15
CA LEU A 73 -4.06 2.61 -0.19
C LEU A 73 -4.65 3.67 -1.13
N LYS A 74 -5.98 3.84 -1.14
CA LYS A 74 -6.64 4.88 -1.94
C LYS A 74 -6.20 6.29 -1.58
N ILE A 75 -6.08 6.59 -0.28
CA ILE A 75 -5.58 7.89 0.19
C ILE A 75 -4.16 8.12 -0.33
N TRP A 76 -3.27 7.11 -0.30
CA TRP A 76 -1.92 7.28 -0.82
C TRP A 76 -1.90 7.58 -2.32
N LEU A 77 -2.72 6.87 -3.09
CA LEU A 77 -2.83 7.12 -4.54
C LEU A 77 -3.37 8.53 -4.83
N ASP A 78 -4.40 8.99 -4.09
CA ASP A 78 -4.97 10.33 -4.24
C ASP A 78 -3.95 11.44 -3.89
N MET A 79 -3.02 11.14 -2.97
CA MET A 79 -1.90 12.02 -2.61
C MET A 79 -0.74 11.98 -3.62
N GLY A 80 -0.80 11.12 -4.64
CA GLY A 80 0.23 10.98 -5.67
C GLY A 80 1.39 10.06 -5.29
N TYR A 81 1.30 9.29 -4.21
CA TYR A 81 2.32 8.30 -3.89
C TYR A 81 2.28 7.12 -4.86
N ARG A 82 3.45 6.63 -5.25
CA ARG A 82 3.59 5.37 -5.99
C ARG A 82 3.42 4.19 -5.03
N VAL A 83 2.48 3.30 -5.35
CA VAL A 83 2.21 2.09 -4.56
C VAL A 83 2.38 0.86 -5.46
N LYS A 84 3.05 -0.18 -4.96
CA LYS A 84 3.14 -1.49 -5.61
C LYS A 84 2.55 -2.56 -4.72
N ILE A 85 1.94 -3.57 -5.34
CA ILE A 85 1.53 -4.79 -4.64
C ILE A 85 2.74 -5.71 -4.52
N VAL A 86 3.11 -6.08 -3.30
CA VAL A 86 4.25 -6.96 -3.00
C VAL A 86 3.72 -8.27 -2.45
N THR A 87 3.66 -9.34 -3.26
CA THR A 87 3.03 -10.59 -2.82
C THR A 87 3.82 -11.82 -3.21
N ALA A 88 3.86 -12.81 -2.33
CA ALA A 88 4.44 -14.12 -2.61
C ALA A 88 3.77 -14.83 -3.81
N ARG A 89 2.48 -14.53 -4.11
CA ARG A 89 1.81 -15.07 -5.31
C ARG A 89 2.59 -14.74 -6.59
N ALA A 90 3.21 -13.57 -6.66
CA ALA A 90 3.96 -13.11 -7.82
C ALA A 90 5.29 -13.85 -8.03
N GLN A 91 5.64 -14.84 -7.21
CA GLN A 91 6.64 -15.84 -7.56
C GLN A 91 6.29 -16.59 -8.86
N ASN A 92 4.99 -16.73 -9.18
CA ASN A 92 4.51 -17.25 -10.46
C ASN A 92 3.69 -16.15 -11.17
N PRO A 93 4.35 -15.14 -11.77
CA PRO A 93 3.68 -13.93 -12.24
C PRO A 93 2.65 -14.21 -13.35
N GLU A 94 2.91 -15.18 -14.23
CA GLU A 94 1.99 -15.58 -15.30
C GLU A 94 0.63 -16.07 -14.76
N LEU A 95 0.64 -16.71 -13.60
CA LEU A 95 -0.57 -17.22 -12.94
C LEU A 95 -1.19 -16.19 -11.99
N ALA A 96 -0.37 -15.37 -11.33
CA ALA A 96 -0.81 -14.48 -10.27
C ALA A 96 -1.24 -13.09 -10.74
N VAL A 97 -0.53 -12.50 -11.70
CA VAL A 97 -0.76 -11.10 -12.09
C VAL A 97 -2.15 -10.88 -12.69
N PRO A 98 -2.68 -11.74 -13.60
CA PRO A 98 -4.01 -11.54 -14.15
C PRO A 98 -5.14 -11.50 -13.09
N PRO A 99 -5.31 -12.48 -12.18
CA PRO A 99 -6.38 -12.41 -11.18
C PRO A 99 -6.18 -11.29 -10.16
N ILE A 100 -4.94 -10.90 -9.84
CA ILE A 100 -4.69 -9.75 -8.96
C ILE A 100 -5.16 -8.46 -9.64
N ARG A 101 -4.81 -8.22 -10.91
CA ARG A 101 -5.28 -7.05 -11.66
C ARG A 101 -6.81 -6.98 -11.73
N GLU A 102 -7.47 -8.10 -11.99
CA GLU A 102 -8.93 -8.18 -11.98
C GLU A 102 -9.52 -7.83 -10.62
N TRP A 103 -8.92 -8.34 -9.54
CA TRP A 103 -9.34 -8.04 -8.17
C TRP A 103 -9.14 -6.57 -7.80
N LEU A 104 -7.98 -5.98 -8.14
CA LEU A 104 -7.70 -4.56 -7.92
C LEU A 104 -8.73 -3.68 -8.66
N LYS A 105 -8.97 -3.97 -9.93
CA LYS A 105 -9.96 -3.27 -10.75
C LYS A 105 -11.37 -3.39 -10.16
N LYS A 106 -11.78 -4.58 -9.71
CA LYS A 106 -13.08 -4.83 -9.07
C LYS A 106 -13.32 -3.95 -7.84
N HIS A 107 -12.26 -3.60 -7.10
CA HIS A 107 -12.35 -2.76 -5.90
C HIS A 107 -12.05 -1.28 -6.16
N GLY A 108 -12.01 -0.88 -7.43
CA GLY A 108 -11.83 0.51 -7.85
C GLY A 108 -10.43 1.03 -7.58
N LEU A 109 -9.41 0.17 -7.72
CA LEU A 109 -8.01 0.58 -7.75
C LEU A 109 -7.54 0.70 -9.20
N PRO A 110 -6.59 1.62 -9.48
CA PRO A 110 -5.96 1.71 -10.80
C PRO A 110 -5.08 0.48 -11.05
N GLU A 111 -4.51 0.40 -12.25
CA GLU A 111 -3.46 -0.59 -12.50
C GLU A 111 -2.22 -0.25 -11.68
N LEU A 112 -1.83 -1.17 -10.81
CA LEU A 112 -0.64 -1.07 -9.97
C LEU A 112 0.41 -2.09 -10.43
N GLU A 113 1.68 -1.77 -10.23
CA GLU A 113 2.76 -2.73 -10.37
C GLU A 113 2.61 -3.85 -9.33
N ILE A 114 2.88 -5.09 -9.74
CA ILE A 114 2.81 -6.28 -8.88
C ILE A 114 4.18 -6.97 -8.93
N THR A 115 4.77 -7.21 -7.76
CA THR A 115 6.11 -7.81 -7.62
C THR A 115 6.15 -8.76 -6.42
N ASN A 116 7.13 -9.67 -6.38
CA ASN A 116 7.48 -10.45 -5.18
C ASN A 116 8.82 -10.01 -4.57
N SER A 117 9.44 -8.97 -5.12
CA SER A 117 10.80 -8.54 -4.78
C SER A 117 10.83 -7.07 -4.40
N LYS A 118 11.67 -6.73 -3.42
CA LYS A 118 12.03 -5.34 -3.12
C LYS A 118 13.11 -4.84 -4.08
N ASP A 119 13.16 -3.54 -4.28
CA ASP A 119 14.25 -2.82 -4.93
C ASP A 119 14.81 -1.73 -3.99
N MET A 120 15.71 -0.89 -4.48
CA MET A 120 16.35 0.18 -3.70
C MET A 120 15.40 1.35 -3.40
N ASP A 121 14.29 1.45 -4.12
CA ASP A 121 13.35 2.57 -4.07
C ASP A 121 12.13 2.25 -3.19
N MET A 122 12.04 1.02 -2.66
CA MET A 122 11.03 0.66 -1.67
C MET A 122 11.35 1.32 -0.32
N ILE A 123 10.57 2.32 0.06
CA ILE A 123 10.78 3.09 1.29
C ILE A 123 9.95 2.58 2.48
N GLU A 124 8.86 1.85 2.20
CA GLU A 124 7.93 1.36 3.21
C GLU A 124 7.31 0.04 2.75
N LEU A 125 7.05 -0.87 3.70
CA LEU A 125 6.39 -2.15 3.45
C LEU A 125 5.28 -2.37 4.48
N TRP A 126 4.07 -2.57 3.99
CA TRP A 126 2.91 -3.03 4.75
C TRP A 126 2.68 -4.50 4.45
N ASP A 127 2.80 -5.34 5.47
CA ASP A 127 2.69 -6.79 5.36
C ASP A 127 2.33 -7.37 6.73
N ASP A 128 1.34 -8.27 6.79
CA ASP A 128 0.84 -8.87 8.03
C ASP A 128 1.88 -9.76 8.74
N ARG A 129 2.95 -10.15 8.02
CA ARG A 129 4.04 -10.99 8.52
C ARG A 129 5.31 -10.21 8.81
N CYS A 130 5.33 -8.90 8.61
CA CYS A 130 6.52 -8.09 8.85
C CYS A 130 6.76 -7.88 10.35
N VAL A 131 8.01 -8.08 10.77
CA VAL A 131 8.52 -7.67 12.08
C VAL A 131 9.53 -6.55 11.87
N GLN A 132 9.15 -5.32 12.24
CA GLN A 132 10.09 -4.20 12.16
C GLN A 132 11.20 -4.37 13.19
N VAL A 133 12.45 -4.16 12.75
CA VAL A 133 13.63 -4.14 13.63
C VAL A 133 14.14 -2.72 13.83
N ILE A 134 14.69 -2.43 15.01
CA ILE A 134 15.45 -1.21 15.25
C ILE A 134 16.72 -1.28 14.37
N PRO A 135 16.99 -0.26 13.51
CA PRO A 135 18.10 -0.27 12.58
C PRO A 135 19.43 -0.64 13.25
N ASN A 136 20.18 -1.54 12.62
CA ASN A 136 21.50 -2.00 13.07
C ASN A 136 21.54 -2.75 14.42
N THR A 137 20.40 -3.20 14.96
CA THR A 137 20.39 -3.93 16.24
C THR A 137 19.82 -5.34 16.16
N GLY A 138 19.01 -5.64 15.13
CA GLY A 138 18.24 -6.89 15.03
C GLY A 138 17.13 -7.04 16.08
N ARG A 139 16.92 -6.06 16.96
CA ARG A 139 15.87 -6.09 17.99
C ARG A 139 14.54 -5.66 17.37
N PRO A 140 13.43 -6.38 17.62
CA PRO A 140 12.13 -5.98 17.10
C PRO A 140 11.63 -4.71 17.81
N ILE A 141 10.87 -3.88 17.11
CA ILE A 141 10.24 -2.67 17.70
C ILE A 141 9.05 -3.05 18.60
N GLY A 142 8.38 -4.18 18.32
CA GLY A 142 7.24 -4.67 19.08
C GLY A 142 7.19 -6.20 19.14
N PRO A 143 6.15 -6.77 19.77
CA PRO A 143 5.93 -8.22 19.73
C PRO A 143 5.73 -8.67 18.29
N ASN A 144 6.14 -9.90 18.00
CA ASN A 144 5.84 -10.54 16.72
C ASN A 144 4.31 -10.65 16.57
N PRO A 145 3.70 -10.20 15.46
CA PRO A 145 2.28 -10.43 15.22
C PRO A 145 1.95 -11.92 15.32
N GLU A 146 0.79 -12.25 15.90
CA GLU A 146 0.29 -13.62 15.84
C GLU A 146 -0.07 -13.95 14.38
N PRO A 147 0.54 -14.96 13.75
CA PRO A 147 0.26 -15.26 12.36
C PRO A 147 -1.15 -15.86 12.22
N TYR A 148 -1.92 -15.42 11.23
CA TYR A 148 -3.22 -16.01 10.91
C TYR A 148 -3.09 -17.49 10.49
N ARG A 149 -1.92 -17.89 10.01
CA ARG A 149 -1.59 -19.28 9.67
C ARG A 149 -0.35 -19.73 10.45
N ARG A 150 -0.56 -20.64 11.40
CA ARG A 150 0.54 -21.42 11.98
C ARG A 150 0.87 -22.54 10.97
N THR A 151 2.05 -22.46 10.37
CA THR A 151 2.62 -23.55 9.55
C THR A 151 2.97 -24.74 10.43
#